data_AF-A0A7C2LGK8-F1
#
_entry.id   AF-A0A7C2LGK8-F1
#
_cell.length_a   1.000
_cell.length_b   1.000
_cell.length_c   1.000
_cell.angle_alpha   90.00
_cell.angle_beta   90.00
_cell.angle_gamma   90.00
#
_symmetry.space_group_name_H-M   'P 1'
#
loop_
_entity.id
_entity.type
_entity.pdbx_description
1 polymer ?
#
loop_
_entity_poly.entity_id
_entity_poly.type
_entity_poly.pdbx_seq_one_letter_code
_entity_poly.pdbx_strand_id
1 'polypeptide(L)'
;MKRLVTVLTFLLAAYLVQAASWSQPPKVPEAVQKANEVLTALADIDLLLVLTPLKLSKEQIGKIKPLLEQAQSDLMRMEERNAQALLQLKDEVITARNDALKGKTPSDELRKKLREADTAALQLRMKTVDQVVRALWAKLDGILSDTQKQTIYDQAREQMRAARRPDVDKVSKRELGEFFTQEVLLAPRTLPLLEDLQKVSE
;
A
#
# COMPACT_ATOMS: atom_id res chain seq x y z
N MET A 1 -15.16 -24.00 -1.36
CA MET A 1 -15.30 -22.67 -1.98
C MET A 1 -13.91 -22.09 -2.16
N LYS A 2 -13.54 -21.81 -3.42
CA LYS A 2 -12.19 -21.40 -3.83
C LYS A 2 -11.92 -19.97 -3.34
N ARG A 3 -10.81 -19.81 -2.62
CA ARG A 3 -10.31 -18.54 -2.08
C ARG A 3 -9.89 -17.64 -3.24
N LEU A 4 -10.58 -16.52 -3.44
CA LEU A 4 -10.05 -15.39 -4.21
C LEU A 4 -9.37 -14.46 -3.20
N VAL A 5 -8.13 -14.83 -2.85
CA VAL A 5 -7.18 -13.89 -2.27
C VAL A 5 -6.65 -13.10 -3.46
N THR A 6 -7.16 -11.88 -3.65
CA THR A 6 -6.50 -10.92 -4.54
C THR A 6 -5.26 -10.45 -3.81
N VAL A 7 -4.17 -11.21 -3.95
CA VAL A 7 -2.83 -10.78 -3.54
C VAL A 7 -2.44 -9.66 -4.51
N LEU A 8 -2.67 -8.41 -4.10
CA LEU A 8 -2.02 -7.28 -4.75
C LEU A 8 -0.55 -7.30 -4.31
N THR A 9 0.25 -8.06 -5.05
CA THR A 9 1.70 -8.14 -4.88
C THR A 9 2.30 -6.84 -5.38
N PHE A 10 2.58 -5.88 -4.49
CA PHE A 10 3.56 -4.83 -4.79
C PHE A 10 4.94 -5.49 -4.81
N LEU A 11 5.43 -5.79 -6.02
CA LEU A 11 6.83 -6.14 -6.24
C LEU A 11 7.67 -4.86 -6.12
N LEU A 12 8.22 -4.65 -4.93
CA LEU A 12 9.36 -3.78 -4.69
C LEU A 12 10.58 -4.46 -5.35
N ALA A 13 10.83 -4.19 -6.63
CA ALA A 13 12.07 -4.60 -7.29
C ALA A 13 13.18 -3.59 -6.98
N ALA A 14 13.74 -3.70 -5.76
CA ALA A 14 14.99 -3.06 -5.44
C ALA A 14 16.14 -3.75 -6.21
N TYR A 15 16.80 -2.94 -7.03
CA TYR A 15 18.02 -3.22 -7.76
C TYR A 15 19.09 -3.94 -6.92
N LEU A 16 19.65 -5.03 -7.46
CA LEU A 16 20.88 -5.65 -6.98
C LEU A 16 22.03 -5.34 -7.97
N VAL A 17 23.04 -4.65 -7.43
CA VAL A 17 24.41 -4.43 -7.94
C VAL A 17 25.24 -5.63 -7.40
N GLN A 18 26.14 -6.37 -8.08
CA GLN A 18 26.89 -6.30 -9.34
C GLN A 18 27.61 -7.66 -9.54
N ALA A 19 27.95 -8.02 -10.79
CA ALA A 19 29.29 -8.53 -11.15
C ALA A 19 29.51 -8.49 -12.68
N ALA A 20 30.19 -7.42 -13.11
CA ALA A 20 30.97 -7.18 -14.32
C ALA A 20 30.89 -8.18 -15.51
N SER A 21 29.93 -7.96 -16.40
CA SER A 21 30.18 -7.77 -17.83
C SER A 21 29.17 -6.77 -18.36
N TRP A 22 29.60 -5.91 -19.27
CA TRP A 22 28.91 -4.71 -19.74
C TRP A 22 27.58 -5.04 -20.42
N SER A 23 26.53 -5.21 -19.63
CA SER A 23 25.17 -5.05 -20.09
C SER A 23 24.69 -3.74 -19.50
N GLN A 24 24.56 -2.71 -20.34
CA GLN A 24 23.69 -1.61 -19.96
C GLN A 24 22.35 -2.24 -19.57
N PRO A 25 21.74 -1.84 -18.43
CA PRO A 25 20.41 -2.33 -18.09
C PRO A 25 19.54 -2.16 -19.34
N PRO A 26 18.86 -3.23 -19.82
CA PRO A 26 18.13 -3.17 -21.07
C PRO A 26 17.21 -1.95 -21.00
N LYS A 27 17.41 -1.01 -21.93
CA LYS A 27 16.59 0.19 -21.99
C LYS A 27 15.14 -0.28 -22.09
N VAL A 28 14.33 0.06 -21.09
CA VAL A 28 12.92 -0.32 -21.06
C VAL A 28 12.31 0.12 -22.40
N PRO A 29 11.72 -0.80 -23.19
CA PRO A 29 11.20 -0.45 -24.50
C PRO A 29 10.21 0.72 -24.40
N GLU A 30 10.23 1.63 -25.36
CA GLU A 30 9.35 2.81 -25.36
C GLU A 30 7.86 2.42 -25.25
N ALA A 31 7.47 1.32 -25.89
CA ALA A 31 6.12 0.77 -25.79
C ALA A 31 5.75 0.37 -24.34
N VAL A 32 6.70 -0.15 -23.56
CA VAL A 32 6.49 -0.49 -22.14
C VAL A 32 6.37 0.78 -21.30
N GLN A 33 7.17 1.82 -21.58
CA GLN A 33 7.05 3.11 -20.91
C GLN A 33 5.69 3.75 -21.16
N LYS A 34 5.26 3.83 -22.42
CA LYS A 34 3.94 4.33 -22.81
C LYS A 34 2.80 3.52 -22.20
N ALA A 35 2.92 2.19 -22.14
CA ALA A 35 1.94 1.35 -21.48
C ALA A 35 1.85 1.66 -19.97
N ASN A 36 2.98 1.88 -19.30
CA ASN A 36 2.99 2.25 -17.87
C ASN A 36 2.36 3.63 -17.62
N GLU A 37 2.54 4.60 -18.52
CA GLU A 37 1.86 5.89 -18.46
C GLU A 37 0.34 5.73 -18.54
N VAL A 38 -0.15 4.91 -19.48
CA VAL A 38 -1.58 4.60 -19.61
C VAL A 38 -2.11 3.89 -18.36
N LEU A 39 -1.39 2.90 -17.83
CA LEU A 39 -1.79 2.20 -16.60
C LEU A 39 -1.83 3.16 -15.38
N THR A 40 -0.90 4.11 -15.32
CA THR A 40 -0.89 5.15 -14.28
C THR A 40 -2.11 6.07 -14.41
N ALA A 41 -2.40 6.53 -15.63
CA ALA A 41 -3.58 7.37 -15.89
C ALA A 41 -4.90 6.66 -15.56
N LEU A 42 -4.99 5.35 -15.84
CA LEU A 42 -6.16 4.54 -15.45
C LEU A 42 -6.31 4.48 -13.93
N ALA A 43 -5.23 4.23 -13.18
CA ALA A 43 -5.26 4.24 -11.72
C ALA A 43 -5.62 5.63 -11.16
N ASP A 44 -5.14 6.69 -11.80
CA ASP A 44 -5.47 8.07 -11.42
C ASP A 44 -6.97 8.35 -11.65
N ILE A 45 -7.56 7.89 -12.76
CA ILE A 45 -9.00 8.00 -13.03
C ILE A 45 -9.83 7.29 -11.96
N ASP A 46 -9.47 6.06 -11.59
CA ASP A 46 -10.19 5.30 -10.57
C ASP A 46 -10.21 6.03 -9.21
N LEU A 47 -9.08 6.64 -8.82
CA LEU A 47 -9.01 7.44 -7.61
C LEU A 47 -9.78 8.76 -7.73
N LEU A 48 -9.68 9.45 -8.87
CA LEU A 48 -10.40 10.71 -9.10
C LEU A 48 -11.92 10.53 -9.11
N LEU A 49 -12.44 9.41 -9.62
CA LEU A 49 -13.87 9.07 -9.54
C LEU A 49 -14.37 8.98 -8.09
N VAL A 50 -13.48 8.68 -7.15
CA VAL A 50 -13.79 8.58 -5.73
C VAL A 50 -13.55 9.91 -5.01
N LEU A 51 -12.46 10.61 -5.32
CA LEU A 51 -12.06 11.85 -4.66
C LEU A 51 -12.86 13.09 -5.11
N THR A 52 -13.16 13.22 -6.40
CA THR A 52 -13.82 14.41 -6.96
C THR A 52 -15.23 14.66 -6.42
N PRO A 53 -16.09 13.64 -6.16
CA PRO A 53 -17.41 13.87 -5.57
C PRO A 53 -17.37 14.43 -4.15
N LEU A 54 -16.23 14.30 -3.45
CA LEU A 54 -16.06 14.86 -2.11
C LEU A 54 -15.96 16.39 -2.13
N LYS A 55 -15.63 17.00 -3.28
CA LYS A 55 -15.51 18.46 -3.42
C LYS A 55 -14.69 19.07 -2.29
N LEU A 56 -13.52 18.49 -2.00
CA LEU A 56 -12.66 18.93 -0.91
C LEU A 56 -12.20 20.37 -1.18
N SER A 57 -12.34 21.25 -0.19
CA SER A 57 -11.82 22.62 -0.30
C SER A 57 -10.29 22.65 -0.24
N LYS A 58 -9.67 23.74 -0.72
CA LYS A 58 -8.22 23.97 -0.57
C LYS A 58 -7.75 23.84 0.88
N GLU A 59 -8.55 24.31 1.82
CA GLU A 59 -8.28 24.21 3.26
C GLU A 59 -8.33 22.76 3.75
N GLN A 60 -9.36 22.00 3.34
CA GLN A 60 -9.47 20.58 3.69
C GLN A 60 -8.29 19.79 3.12
N ILE A 61 -7.94 20.01 1.85
CA ILE A 61 -6.77 19.38 1.22
C ILE A 61 -5.49 19.73 1.98
N GLY A 62 -5.29 21.02 2.33
CA GLY A 62 -4.15 21.48 3.11
C GLY A 62 -4.03 20.82 4.49
N LYS A 63 -5.15 20.45 5.11
CA LYS A 63 -5.19 19.69 6.38
C LYS A 63 -4.96 18.19 6.18
N ILE A 64 -5.43 17.61 5.07
CA ILE A 64 -5.33 16.17 4.78
C ILE A 64 -3.91 15.77 4.37
N LYS A 65 -3.26 16.54 3.49
CA LYS A 65 -1.91 16.25 2.98
C LYS A 65 -0.88 15.89 4.05
N PRO A 66 -0.65 16.70 5.10
CA PRO A 66 0.34 16.36 6.13
C PRO A 66 -0.01 15.09 6.92
N LEU A 67 -1.31 14.74 7.00
CA LEU A 67 -1.72 13.48 7.63
C LEU A 67 -1.34 12.27 6.77
N LEU A 68 -1.46 12.38 5.44
CA LEU A 68 -1.06 11.34 4.51
C LEU A 68 0.46 11.18 4.46
N GLU A 69 1.20 12.29 4.43
CA GLU A 69 2.67 12.27 4.48
C GLU A 69 3.18 11.60 5.76
N GLN A 70 2.57 11.92 6.91
CA GLN A 70 2.89 11.27 8.17
C GLN A 70 2.56 9.77 8.14
N ALA A 71 1.39 9.39 7.62
CA ALA A 71 0.99 7.99 7.47
C ALA A 71 1.96 7.20 6.58
N GLN A 72 2.37 7.77 5.43
CA GLN A 72 3.36 7.20 4.54
C GLN A 72 4.72 7.05 5.23
N SER A 73 5.15 8.05 6.00
CA SER A 73 6.39 7.98 6.78
C SER A 73 6.36 6.85 7.80
N ASP A 74 5.24 6.65 8.51
CA ASP A 74 5.10 5.59 9.50
C ASP A 74 5.11 4.19 8.87
N LEU A 75 4.50 4.04 7.69
CA LEU A 75 4.57 2.81 6.90
C LEU A 75 6.00 2.55 6.39
N MET A 76 6.69 3.56 5.89
CA MET A 76 8.08 3.43 5.44
C MET A 76 9.03 3.03 6.57
N ARG A 77 8.91 3.64 7.75
CA ARG A 77 9.69 3.24 8.95
C ARG A 77 9.44 1.79 9.35
N MET A 78 8.21 1.29 9.17
CA MET A 78 7.89 -0.10 9.41
C MET A 78 8.57 -1.02 8.39
N GLU A 79 8.57 -0.66 7.10
CA GLU A 79 9.29 -1.39 6.06
C GLU A 79 10.80 -1.41 6.31
N GLU A 80 11.39 -0.28 6.70
CA GLU A 80 12.81 -0.19 7.09
C GLU A 80 13.15 -1.12 8.26
N ARG A 81 12.31 -1.18 9.30
CA ARG A 81 12.50 -2.11 10.43
C ARG A 81 12.46 -3.57 9.98
N ASN A 82 11.51 -3.93 9.11
CA ASN A 82 11.42 -5.28 8.56
C ASN A 82 12.63 -5.63 7.69
N ALA A 83 13.09 -4.70 6.85
CA ALA A 83 14.28 -4.88 6.05
C ALA A 83 15.54 -5.07 6.93
N GLN A 84 15.67 -4.28 7.99
CA GLN A 84 16.80 -4.40 8.92
C GLN A 84 16.81 -5.76 9.64
N ALA A 85 15.65 -6.29 10.03
CA ALA A 85 15.55 -7.62 10.62
C ALA A 85 15.98 -8.73 9.63
N LEU A 86 15.59 -8.64 8.37
CA LEU A 86 16.01 -9.58 7.32
C LEU A 86 17.51 -9.48 7.03
N LEU A 87 18.08 -8.27 7.04
CA LEU A 87 19.51 -8.07 6.82
C LEU A 87 20.39 -8.73 7.90
N GLN A 88 19.88 -8.91 9.12
CA GLN A 88 20.59 -9.66 10.18
C GLN A 88 20.78 -11.15 9.83
N LEU A 89 19.93 -11.71 8.95
CA LEU A 89 19.99 -13.11 8.51
C LEU A 89 20.72 -13.28 7.16
N LYS A 90 21.18 -12.17 6.54
CA LYS A 90 21.66 -12.14 5.15
C LYS A 90 22.72 -13.21 4.86
N ASP A 91 23.81 -13.24 5.63
CA ASP A 91 24.95 -14.12 5.32
C ASP A 91 24.58 -15.60 5.53
N GLU A 92 23.78 -15.91 6.55
CA GLU A 92 23.26 -17.25 6.83
C GLU A 92 22.36 -17.73 5.68
N VAL A 93 21.49 -16.86 5.17
CA VAL A 93 20.60 -17.13 4.02
C VAL A 93 21.37 -17.32 2.72
N ILE A 94 22.32 -16.43 2.40
CA ILE A 94 23.12 -16.53 1.17
C ILE A 94 23.96 -17.81 1.17
N THR A 95 24.54 -18.15 2.32
CA THR A 95 25.29 -19.41 2.49
C THR A 95 24.38 -20.62 2.28
N ALA A 96 23.22 -20.65 2.96
CA ALA A 96 22.27 -21.75 2.83
C ALA A 96 21.71 -21.89 1.41
N ARG A 97 21.51 -20.78 0.69
CA ARG A 97 21.15 -20.78 -0.74
C ARG A 97 22.23 -21.46 -1.58
N ASN A 98 23.49 -21.08 -1.39
CA ASN A 98 24.61 -21.64 -2.15
C ASN A 98 24.82 -23.13 -1.85
N ASP A 99 24.57 -23.56 -0.62
CA ASP A 99 24.61 -24.97 -0.23
C ASP A 99 23.40 -25.76 -0.76
N ALA A 100 22.21 -25.16 -0.80
CA ALA A 100 21.03 -25.74 -1.42
C ALA A 100 21.19 -25.98 -2.92
N LEU A 101 21.88 -25.08 -3.63
CA LEU A 101 22.26 -25.30 -5.03
C LEU A 101 23.17 -26.52 -5.23
N LYS A 102 23.85 -26.98 -4.17
CA LYS A 102 24.68 -28.18 -4.16
C LYS A 102 23.94 -29.42 -3.62
N GLY A 103 22.62 -29.33 -3.41
CA GLY A 103 21.79 -30.43 -2.91
C GLY A 103 21.72 -30.57 -1.39
N LYS A 104 22.28 -29.63 -0.61
CA LYS A 104 22.18 -29.65 0.86
C LYS A 104 20.91 -28.95 1.35
N THR A 105 20.19 -29.54 2.29
CA THR A 105 19.02 -28.88 2.88
C THR A 105 19.43 -27.83 3.92
N PRO A 106 18.81 -26.63 3.95
CA PRO A 106 19.01 -25.66 5.02
C PRO A 106 18.70 -26.25 6.41
N SER A 107 19.46 -25.83 7.42
CA SER A 107 19.27 -26.30 8.80
C SER A 107 17.86 -25.99 9.31
N ASP A 108 17.35 -26.84 10.23
CA ASP A 108 16.07 -26.59 10.88
C ASP A 108 16.07 -25.26 11.65
N GLU A 109 17.22 -24.90 12.22
CA GLU A 109 17.42 -23.64 12.95
C GLU A 109 17.27 -22.41 12.04
N LEU A 110 17.93 -22.40 10.87
CA LEU A 110 17.76 -21.31 9.91
C LEU A 110 16.31 -21.24 9.40
N ARG A 111 15.70 -22.40 9.10
CA ARG A 111 14.28 -22.46 8.69
C ARG A 111 13.35 -21.92 9.78
N LYS A 112 13.67 -22.14 11.05
CA LYS A 112 12.92 -21.59 12.19
C LYS A 112 13.06 -20.07 12.28
N LYS A 113 14.30 -19.55 12.26
CA LYS A 113 14.57 -18.09 12.27
C LYS A 113 13.84 -17.35 11.14
N LEU A 114 13.84 -17.91 9.93
CA LEU A 114 13.13 -17.32 8.79
C LEU A 114 11.62 -17.25 9.01
N ARG A 115 11.01 -18.34 9.50
CA ARG A 115 9.57 -18.34 9.82
C ARG A 115 9.21 -17.34 10.92
N GLU A 116 10.07 -17.21 11.94
CA GLU A 116 9.88 -16.25 13.02
C GLU A 116 9.99 -14.81 12.52
N ALA A 117 10.98 -14.51 11.66
CA ALA A 117 11.13 -13.22 11.01
C ALA A 117 9.92 -12.86 10.14
N ASP A 118 9.44 -13.80 9.31
CA ASP A 118 8.24 -13.62 8.48
C ASP A 118 6.99 -13.36 9.32
N THR A 119 6.81 -14.15 10.40
CA THR A 119 5.67 -13.99 11.31
C THR A 119 5.71 -12.64 12.02
N ALA A 120 6.88 -12.23 12.52
CA ALA A 120 7.06 -10.94 13.17
C ALA A 120 6.81 -9.77 12.20
N ALA A 121 7.30 -9.87 10.97
CA ALA A 121 7.09 -8.85 9.94
C ALA A 121 5.60 -8.71 9.57
N LEU A 122 4.88 -9.83 9.43
CA LEU A 122 3.44 -9.84 9.17
C LEU A 122 2.64 -9.22 10.34
N GLN A 123 2.94 -9.62 11.58
CA GLN A 123 2.28 -9.08 12.76
C GLN A 123 2.52 -7.57 12.91
N LEU A 124 3.76 -7.13 12.72
CA LEU A 124 4.12 -5.71 12.74
C LEU A 124 3.34 -4.96 11.66
N ARG A 125 3.30 -5.49 10.43
CA ARG A 125 2.55 -4.88 9.33
C ARG A 125 1.06 -4.75 9.61
N MET A 126 0.43 -5.83 10.06
CA MET A 126 -1.00 -5.80 10.41
C MET A 126 -1.30 -4.75 11.47
N LYS A 127 -0.49 -4.70 12.54
CA LYS A 127 -0.66 -3.74 13.63
C LYS A 127 -0.44 -2.31 13.17
N THR A 128 0.64 -2.04 12.42
CA THR A 128 0.97 -0.69 11.96
C THR A 128 -0.08 -0.17 10.98
N VAL A 129 -0.50 -0.98 10.00
CA VAL A 129 -1.52 -0.58 9.03
C VAL A 129 -2.85 -0.29 9.73
N ASP A 130 -3.33 -1.18 10.61
CA ASP A 130 -4.57 -0.96 11.37
C ASP A 130 -4.49 0.34 12.21
N GLN A 131 -3.37 0.57 12.90
CA GLN A 131 -3.15 1.79 13.67
C GLN A 131 -3.16 3.05 12.80
N VAL A 132 -2.45 3.03 11.66
CA VAL A 132 -2.38 4.15 10.72
C VAL A 132 -3.76 4.47 10.14
N VAL A 133 -4.49 3.44 9.68
CA VAL A 133 -5.83 3.60 9.10
C VAL A 133 -6.80 4.19 10.12
N ARG A 134 -6.86 3.65 11.34
CA ARG A 134 -7.74 4.16 12.41
C ARG A 134 -7.41 5.60 12.78
N ALA A 135 -6.13 5.90 12.96
CA ALA A 135 -5.69 7.25 13.33
C ALA A 135 -5.95 8.27 12.22
N LEU A 136 -5.73 7.89 10.96
CA LEU A 136 -5.98 8.74 9.81
C LEU A 136 -7.48 9.00 9.63
N TRP A 137 -8.32 7.97 9.70
CA TRP A 137 -9.76 8.14 9.64
C TRP A 137 -10.30 9.01 10.78
N ALA A 138 -9.85 8.80 12.03
CA ALA A 138 -10.29 9.60 13.17
C ALA A 138 -9.98 11.10 13.01
N LYS A 139 -8.85 11.44 12.38
CA LYS A 139 -8.50 12.84 12.08
C LYS A 139 -9.29 13.37 10.89
N LEU A 140 -9.51 12.54 9.87
CA LEU A 140 -10.27 12.90 8.69
C LEU A 140 -11.74 13.17 9.01
N ASP A 141 -12.34 12.40 9.92
CA ASP A 141 -13.72 12.58 10.38
C ASP A 141 -13.99 13.99 10.94
N GLY A 142 -12.99 14.61 11.57
CA GLY A 142 -13.05 15.99 12.06
C GLY A 142 -12.78 17.08 11.00
N ILE A 143 -12.30 16.71 9.81
CA ILE A 143 -12.04 17.63 8.69
C ILE A 143 -13.23 17.64 7.71
N LEU A 144 -13.90 16.49 7.56
CA LEU A 144 -14.98 16.30 6.60
C LEU A 144 -16.34 16.70 7.15
N SER A 145 -17.18 17.26 6.28
CA SER A 145 -18.60 17.47 6.56
C SER A 145 -19.36 16.14 6.60
N ASP A 146 -20.55 16.13 7.22
CA ASP A 146 -21.40 14.94 7.28
C ASP A 146 -21.81 14.44 5.89
N THR A 147 -22.06 15.35 4.94
CA THR A 147 -22.36 14.98 3.55
C THR A 147 -21.16 14.29 2.88
N GLN A 148 -19.95 14.82 3.06
CA GLN A 148 -18.73 14.18 2.51
C GLN A 148 -18.51 12.80 3.12
N LYS A 149 -18.72 12.65 4.43
CA LYS A 149 -18.63 11.35 5.12
C LYS A 149 -19.67 10.36 4.60
N GLN A 150 -20.90 10.81 4.37
CA GLN A 150 -21.95 9.96 3.79
C GLN A 150 -21.59 9.50 2.37
N THR A 151 -21.06 10.40 1.53
CA THR A 151 -20.53 10.03 0.20
C THR A 151 -19.44 8.95 0.29
N ILE A 152 -18.50 9.09 1.23
CA ILE A 152 -17.45 8.09 1.49
C ILE A 152 -18.07 6.74 1.88
N TYR A 153 -19.04 6.74 2.81
CA TYR A 153 -19.65 5.49 3.27
C TYR A 153 -20.39 4.76 2.14
N ASP A 154 -21.08 5.50 1.29
CA ASP A 154 -21.82 4.91 0.18
C ASP A 154 -20.86 4.37 -0.90
N GLN A 155 -19.81 5.11 -1.24
CA GLN A 155 -18.74 4.64 -2.14
C GLN A 155 -18.04 3.39 -1.58
N ALA A 156 -17.68 3.37 -0.29
CA ALA A 156 -17.05 2.24 0.35
C ALA A 156 -17.95 0.98 0.29
N ARG A 157 -19.26 1.13 0.54
CA ARG A 157 -20.20 0.02 0.40
C ARG A 157 -20.26 -0.51 -1.03
N GLU A 158 -20.35 0.37 -2.02
CA GLU A 158 -20.38 -0.03 -3.42
C GLU A 158 -19.11 -0.79 -3.82
N GLN A 159 -17.94 -0.31 -3.41
CA GLN A 159 -16.68 -1.03 -3.65
C GLN A 159 -16.65 -2.40 -2.96
N MET A 160 -17.10 -2.50 -1.71
CA MET A 160 -17.17 -3.78 -1.00
C MET A 160 -18.17 -4.76 -1.66
N ARG A 161 -19.30 -4.25 -2.18
CA ARG A 161 -20.28 -5.04 -2.95
C ARG A 161 -19.70 -5.54 -4.27
N ALA A 162 -19.02 -4.66 -5.02
CA ALA A 162 -18.34 -5.03 -6.26
C ALA A 162 -17.27 -6.11 -6.03
N ALA A 163 -16.56 -6.04 -4.90
CA ALA A 163 -15.60 -7.05 -4.46
C ALA A 163 -16.25 -8.33 -3.88
N ARG A 164 -17.58 -8.43 -3.87
CA ARG A 164 -18.36 -9.55 -3.33
C ARG A 164 -18.04 -9.87 -1.87
N ARG A 165 -17.75 -8.86 -1.05
CA ARG A 165 -17.59 -9.07 0.39
C ARG A 165 -18.94 -9.46 1.01
N PRO A 166 -18.97 -10.43 1.93
CA PRO A 166 -20.20 -10.78 2.63
C PRO A 166 -20.64 -9.66 3.58
N ASP A 167 -21.94 -9.60 3.88
CA ASP A 167 -22.51 -8.76 4.94
C ASP A 167 -22.20 -7.25 4.87
N VAL A 168 -22.01 -6.69 3.66
CA VAL A 168 -21.68 -5.25 3.48
C VAL A 168 -22.67 -4.32 4.17
N ASP A 169 -23.96 -4.68 4.21
CA ASP A 169 -25.01 -3.88 4.84
C ASP A 169 -24.91 -3.80 6.37
N LYS A 170 -24.14 -4.73 6.99
CA LYS A 170 -23.90 -4.77 8.44
C LYS A 170 -22.61 -4.05 8.84
N VAL A 171 -21.81 -3.60 7.87
CA VAL A 171 -20.55 -2.90 8.13
C VAL A 171 -20.85 -1.53 8.75
N SER A 172 -20.20 -1.24 9.87
CA SER A 172 -20.39 0.02 10.58
C SER A 172 -19.82 1.21 9.79
N LYS A 173 -20.31 2.42 10.05
CA LYS A 173 -19.78 3.65 9.44
C LYS A 173 -18.27 3.82 9.68
N ARG A 174 -17.80 3.45 10.88
CA ARG A 174 -16.37 3.47 11.22
C ARG A 174 -15.57 2.53 10.31
N GLU A 175 -16.02 1.30 10.13
CA GLU A 175 -15.35 0.33 9.26
C GLU A 175 -15.40 0.73 7.78
N LEU A 176 -16.47 1.39 7.32
CA LEU A 176 -16.54 1.95 5.97
C LEU A 176 -15.53 3.09 5.77
N GLY A 177 -15.39 3.97 6.76
CA GLY A 177 -14.39 5.05 6.73
C GLY A 177 -12.94 4.55 6.80
N GLU A 178 -12.69 3.53 7.62
CA GLU A 178 -11.40 2.82 7.70
C GLU A 178 -11.09 2.12 6.36
N PHE A 179 -12.07 1.45 5.75
CA PHE A 179 -11.93 0.85 4.41
C PHE A 179 -11.58 1.89 3.34
N PHE A 180 -12.31 3.00 3.28
CA PHE A 180 -12.00 4.10 2.36
C PHE A 180 -10.58 4.63 2.57
N THR A 181 -10.18 4.79 3.83
CA THR A 181 -8.84 5.30 4.18
C THR A 181 -7.75 4.35 3.67
N GLN A 182 -7.95 3.05 3.84
CA GLN A 182 -7.00 2.04 3.39
C GLN A 182 -6.91 1.96 1.86
N GLU A 183 -8.04 1.88 1.16
CA GLU A 183 -8.06 1.60 -0.28
C GLU A 183 -7.87 2.86 -1.14
N VAL A 184 -8.30 4.02 -0.63
CA VAL A 184 -8.24 5.29 -1.36
C VAL A 184 -7.15 6.17 -0.79
N LEU A 185 -7.18 6.52 0.50
CA LEU A 185 -6.25 7.54 1.00
C LEU A 185 -4.79 7.10 1.05
N LEU A 186 -4.54 5.84 1.38
CA LEU A 186 -3.19 5.28 1.40
C LEU A 186 -2.72 4.78 0.03
N ALA A 187 -3.52 4.93 -1.03
CA ALA A 187 -3.08 4.60 -2.38
C ALA A 187 -1.89 5.50 -2.79
N PRO A 188 -0.84 4.96 -3.46
CA PRO A 188 0.37 5.72 -3.76
C PRO A 188 0.14 7.02 -4.56
N ARG A 189 -0.92 7.05 -5.38
CA ARG A 189 -1.25 8.17 -6.26
C ARG A 189 -2.15 9.22 -5.62
N THR A 190 -2.70 8.97 -4.44
CA THR A 190 -3.65 9.90 -3.81
C THR A 190 -3.01 11.22 -3.45
N LEU A 191 -1.81 11.23 -2.86
CA LEU A 191 -1.16 12.49 -2.48
C LEU A 191 -0.91 13.39 -3.70
N PRO A 192 -0.27 12.93 -4.80
CA PRO A 192 -0.17 13.73 -6.03
C PRO A 192 -1.51 14.24 -6.56
N LEU A 193 -2.55 13.40 -6.57
CA LEU A 193 -3.86 13.80 -7.08
C LEU A 193 -4.54 14.85 -6.20
N LEU A 194 -4.36 14.80 -4.88
CA LEU A 194 -4.83 15.85 -3.99
C LEU A 194 -4.12 17.18 -4.27
N GLU A 195 -2.84 17.17 -4.63
CA GLU A 195 -2.12 18.38 -5.04
C GLU A 195 -2.67 18.98 -6.31
N ASP A 196 -2.97 18.14 -7.30
CA ASP A 196 -3.56 18.59 -8.55
C ASP A 196 -4.99 19.11 -8.35
N LEU A 197 -5.80 18.41 -7.53
CA LEU A 197 -7.11 18.91 -7.11
C LEU A 197 -7.01 20.24 -6.39
N GLN A 198 -6.01 20.46 -5.55
CA GLN A 198 -5.82 21.73 -4.83
C GLN A 198 -5.55 22.90 -5.79
N LYS A 199 -4.83 22.67 -6.89
CA LYS A 199 -4.52 23.69 -7.90
C LYS A 199 -5.76 24.14 -8.67
N VAL A 200 -6.69 23.22 -8.91
CA VAL A 200 -7.92 23.47 -9.70
C VAL A 200 -9.15 23.77 -8.85
N SER A 201 -9.10 23.53 -7.54
CA SER A 201 -10.16 23.91 -6.62
C SER A 201 -10.25 25.44 -6.58
N GLU A 202 -11.45 26.01 -6.58
CA GLU A 202 -11.67 27.44 -6.43
C GLU A 202 -11.46 27.88 -4.97
#